data_AF-A0A957U0Q7-F1
#
_entry.id   AF-A0A957U0Q7-F1
#
_cell.length_a   1.000
_cell.length_b   1.000
_cell.length_c   1.000
_cell.angle_alpha   90.00
_cell.angle_beta   90.00
_cell.angle_gamma   90.00
#
_symmetry.space_group_name_H-M   'P 1'
#
loop_
_entity.id
_entity.type
_entity.pdbx_description
1 polymer ?
#
loop_
_entity_poly.entity_id
_entity_poly.type
_entity_poly.pdbx_seq_one_letter_code
_entity_poly.pdbx_strand_id
1 'polypeptide(L)'
;MFGTGLLKGMGITLKHLRDTFIDDRLATPSRYEGSIQLDKNRRLLHQSNTQEGLFTIQYPEEKRILPERFRYIPMLIWDTVKNEDRCTACGICAKVCPPQCIWIVRDSDENGKPVTRPAEFYIDTAVCMSCSFCTEFCPFDAIKMNHDFELAVYDRYPQMVYDKEELTVPIEYYASLWPTQYAAEEVAREEKEAAERKAAEEKAARAAAKEAAAKAGSSPDAGAAKPKRTKEELDALRKQAAAKAAAAKNKTAGATEGEDAEARKARLEELKRKAAEKARQRKQSGDQ
;
A
#
# COMPACT_ATOMS: atom_id res chain seq x y z
N MET A 1 -19.63 -18.89 57.66
CA MET A 1 -19.60 -18.99 56.19
C MET A 1 -18.55 -18.08 55.52
N PHE A 2 -17.49 -17.63 56.20
CA PHE A 2 -16.49 -16.70 55.62
C PHE A 2 -15.02 -17.19 55.68
N GLY A 3 -14.72 -18.29 56.39
CA GLY A 3 -13.32 -18.67 56.71
C GLY A 3 -12.55 -19.39 55.59
N THR A 4 -13.15 -20.40 54.95
CA THR A 4 -12.44 -21.22 53.95
C THR A 4 -12.23 -20.49 52.63
N GLY A 5 -13.13 -19.59 52.25
CA GLY A 5 -12.99 -18.75 51.06
C GLY A 5 -11.85 -17.74 51.21
N LEU A 6 -11.74 -17.09 52.37
CA LEU A 6 -10.69 -16.10 52.64
C LEU A 6 -9.30 -16.73 52.63
N LEU A 7 -9.13 -17.89 53.27
CA LEU A 7 -7.85 -18.62 53.28
C LEU A 7 -7.44 -19.10 51.88
N LYS A 8 -8.40 -19.54 51.05
CA LYS A 8 -8.12 -19.89 49.64
C LYS A 8 -7.69 -18.66 48.84
N GLY A 9 -8.37 -17.51 49.03
CA GLY A 9 -8.00 -16.26 48.39
C GLY A 9 -6.57 -15.82 48.74
N MET A 10 -6.26 -15.76 50.03
CA MET A 10 -4.90 -15.42 50.51
C MET A 10 -3.85 -16.41 50.02
N GLY A 11 -4.17 -17.71 49.98
CA GLY A 11 -3.26 -18.74 49.46
C GLY A 11 -2.93 -18.56 47.98
N ILE A 12 -3.91 -18.18 47.16
CA ILE A 12 -3.72 -17.88 45.74
C ILE A 12 -2.85 -16.62 45.59
N THR A 13 -3.12 -15.56 46.35
CA THR A 13 -2.32 -14.33 46.33
C THR A 13 -0.87 -14.60 46.73
N LEU A 14 -0.64 -15.36 47.80
CA LEU A 14 0.70 -15.69 48.26
C LEU A 14 1.45 -16.57 47.24
N LYS A 15 0.74 -17.49 46.58
CA LYS A 15 1.29 -18.29 45.49
C LYS A 15 1.78 -17.39 44.35
N HIS A 16 0.94 -16.48 43.84
CA HIS A 16 1.35 -15.58 42.77
C HIS A 16 2.48 -14.65 43.18
N LEU A 17 2.45 -14.09 44.38
CA LEU A 17 3.54 -13.25 44.90
C LEU A 17 4.87 -14.01 44.92
N ARG A 18 4.86 -15.24 45.43
CA ARG A 18 6.05 -16.09 45.50
C ARG A 18 6.53 -16.46 44.09
N ASP A 19 5.63 -16.91 43.22
CA ASP A 19 5.99 -17.36 41.88
C ASP A 19 6.61 -16.21 41.06
N THR A 20 6.05 -14.99 41.15
CA THR A 20 6.61 -13.78 40.54
C THR A 20 7.97 -13.38 41.14
N PHE A 21 8.11 -13.40 42.47
CA PHE A 21 9.36 -12.99 43.12
C PHE A 21 10.50 -13.97 42.87
N ILE A 22 10.20 -15.28 42.83
CA ILE A 22 11.20 -16.29 42.50
C ILE A 22 11.64 -16.13 41.04
N ASP A 23 10.69 -16.01 40.10
CA ASP A 23 10.99 -15.84 38.67
C ASP A 23 11.93 -14.66 38.39
N ASP A 24 11.68 -13.51 39.02
CA ASP A 24 12.53 -12.31 38.88
C ASP A 24 13.93 -12.49 39.47
N ARG A 25 14.08 -13.31 40.52
CA ARG A 25 15.34 -13.51 41.23
C ARG A 25 16.19 -14.66 40.69
N LEU A 26 15.59 -15.55 39.88
CA LEU A 26 16.28 -16.66 39.26
C LEU A 26 17.37 -16.17 38.29
N ALA A 27 18.57 -16.71 38.44
CA ALA A 27 19.68 -16.41 37.53
C ALA A 27 19.61 -17.24 36.24
N THR A 28 18.94 -18.41 36.26
CA THR A 28 18.84 -19.33 35.11
C THR A 28 17.58 -20.22 35.23
N PRO A 29 16.67 -20.22 34.23
CA PRO A 29 16.59 -19.25 33.14
C PRO A 29 16.34 -17.85 33.71
N SER A 30 17.05 -16.85 33.19
CA SER A 30 16.77 -15.47 33.57
C SER A 30 15.57 -14.98 32.77
N ARG A 31 14.70 -14.16 33.38
CA ARG A 31 13.66 -13.43 32.66
C ARG A 31 14.17 -12.62 31.47
N TYR A 32 15.45 -12.26 31.47
CA TYR A 32 16.13 -11.49 30.43
C TYR A 32 16.86 -12.34 29.38
N GLU A 33 16.74 -13.67 29.48
CA GLU A 33 17.33 -14.58 28.51
C GLU A 33 16.73 -14.34 27.12
N GLY A 34 17.59 -14.15 26.12
CA GLY A 34 17.16 -13.79 24.76
C GLY A 34 16.72 -12.33 24.57
N SER A 35 16.89 -11.46 25.57
CA SER A 35 16.66 -10.02 25.39
C SER A 35 17.71 -9.37 24.48
N ILE A 36 17.29 -8.36 23.71
CA ILE A 36 18.18 -7.59 22.84
C ILE A 36 18.58 -6.32 23.60
N GLN A 37 19.88 -6.14 23.83
CA GLN A 37 20.36 -4.97 24.56
C GLN A 37 20.48 -3.76 23.62
N LEU A 38 19.74 -2.68 23.94
CA LEU A 38 19.75 -1.43 23.16
C LEU A 38 20.90 -0.52 23.61
N ASP A 39 21.09 -0.38 24.92
CA ASP A 39 22.19 0.36 25.52
C ASP A 39 22.56 -0.21 26.89
N LYS A 40 23.36 0.53 27.67
CA LYS A 40 23.81 0.08 29.00
C LYS A 40 22.64 -0.22 29.94
N ASN A 41 21.51 0.47 29.80
CA ASN A 41 20.39 0.42 30.72
C ASN A 41 19.10 -0.10 30.07
N ARG A 42 18.94 0.01 28.74
CA ARG A 42 17.72 -0.38 28.02
C ARG A 42 17.86 -1.71 27.28
N ARG A 43 16.77 -2.49 27.28
CA ARG A 43 16.65 -3.78 26.59
C ARG A 43 15.28 -4.00 25.97
N LEU A 44 15.22 -4.79 24.91
CA LEU A 44 13.99 -5.29 24.31
C LEU A 44 13.71 -6.71 24.81
N LEU A 45 12.50 -6.90 25.32
CA LEU A 45 11.99 -8.16 25.83
C LEU A 45 10.96 -8.76 24.87
N HIS A 46 11.05 -10.07 24.67
CA HIS A 46 9.99 -10.83 24.04
C HIS A 46 8.99 -11.30 25.11
N GLN A 47 7.84 -10.65 25.18
CA GLN A 47 6.79 -11.01 26.12
C GLN A 47 5.77 -11.94 25.43
N SER A 48 5.95 -13.24 25.62
CA SER A 48 5.02 -14.24 25.09
C SER A 48 3.75 -14.33 25.94
N ASN A 49 2.66 -14.83 25.34
CA ASN A 49 1.42 -15.15 26.06
C ASN A 49 1.54 -16.39 26.97
N THR A 50 2.64 -17.13 26.87
CA THR A 50 2.97 -18.29 27.70
C THR A 50 3.95 -17.95 28.82
N GLN A 51 4.31 -16.67 29.00
CA GLN A 51 5.26 -16.25 30.02
C GLN A 51 4.67 -16.45 31.41
N GLU A 52 5.36 -17.23 32.24
CA GLU A 52 5.08 -17.39 33.67
C GLU A 52 5.85 -16.36 34.49
N GLY A 53 5.43 -16.12 35.74
CA GLY A 53 6.13 -15.20 36.64
C GLY A 53 5.77 -13.72 36.45
N LEU A 54 6.76 -12.85 36.27
CA LEU A 54 6.54 -11.40 36.19
C LEU A 54 6.05 -10.97 34.80
N PHE A 55 4.74 -10.73 34.70
CA PHE A 55 4.11 -10.33 33.44
C PHE A 55 4.36 -8.86 33.06
N THR A 56 4.66 -7.95 34.00
CA THR A 56 4.79 -6.51 33.69
C THR A 56 6.17 -6.15 33.16
N ILE A 57 6.26 -5.20 32.23
CA ILE A 57 7.53 -4.68 31.71
C ILE A 57 7.83 -3.35 32.40
N GLN A 58 9.07 -3.12 32.83
CA GLN A 58 9.50 -1.87 33.46
C GLN A 58 9.96 -0.85 32.39
N TYR A 59 9.02 -0.16 31.77
CA TYR A 59 9.32 0.92 30.82
C TYR A 59 9.86 2.17 31.56
N PRO A 60 10.92 2.87 31.08
CA PRO A 60 11.54 2.79 29.75
C PRO A 60 12.76 1.87 29.61
N GLU A 61 13.27 1.30 30.70
CA GLU A 61 14.44 0.41 30.71
C GLU A 61 14.17 -0.91 29.96
N GLU A 62 12.97 -1.44 30.12
CA GLU A 62 12.51 -2.61 29.41
C GLU A 62 11.45 -2.19 28.38
N LYS A 63 11.64 -2.58 27.13
CA LYS A 63 10.69 -2.34 26.05
C LYS A 63 10.25 -3.66 25.45
N ARG A 64 9.03 -3.70 24.92
CA ARG A 64 8.52 -4.89 24.22
C ARG A 64 9.00 -4.87 22.78
N ILE A 65 9.38 -6.03 22.24
CA ILE A 65 9.52 -6.18 20.78
C ILE A 65 8.15 -6.02 20.14
N LEU A 66 8.01 -4.99 19.31
CA LEU A 66 6.77 -4.75 18.58
C LEU A 66 6.56 -5.83 17.52
N PRO A 67 5.31 -6.27 17.30
CA PRO A 67 5.03 -7.15 16.17
C PRO A 67 5.28 -6.41 14.86
N GLU A 68 5.71 -7.13 13.83
CA GLU A 68 5.97 -6.59 12.50
C GLU A 68 4.81 -5.69 12.00
N ARG A 69 3.56 -6.15 12.13
CA ARG A 69 2.37 -5.41 11.68
C ARG A 69 1.89 -4.30 12.64
N PHE A 70 2.74 -3.81 13.54
CA PHE A 70 2.41 -2.67 14.40
C PHE A 70 2.18 -1.40 13.57
N ARG A 71 1.28 -0.54 14.04
CA ARG A 71 0.76 0.61 13.29
C ARG A 71 0.71 1.81 14.21
N TYR A 72 1.53 2.82 13.95
CA TYR A 72 1.44 4.10 14.67
C TYR A 72 1.48 5.30 13.73
N ILE A 73 2.64 5.90 13.47
CA ILE A 73 2.78 7.02 12.53
C ILE A 73 3.19 6.50 11.16
N PRO A 74 2.60 6.98 10.05
CA PRO A 74 3.06 6.61 8.71
C PRO A 74 4.47 7.15 8.43
N MET A 75 5.24 6.46 7.59
CA MET A 75 6.54 6.87 7.07
C MET A 75 6.55 6.81 5.54
N LEU A 76 7.30 7.69 4.90
CA LEU A 76 7.51 7.73 3.46
C LEU A 76 8.79 7.00 3.09
N ILE A 77 8.73 6.15 2.07
CA ILE A 77 9.88 5.36 1.65
C ILE A 77 10.69 6.12 0.60
N TRP A 78 11.97 6.32 0.91
CA TRP A 78 13.00 6.72 -0.03
C TRP A 78 13.64 5.49 -0.67
N ASP A 79 13.68 5.44 -1.99
CA ASP A 79 14.36 4.37 -2.73
C ASP A 79 15.84 4.70 -2.83
N THR A 80 16.68 3.99 -2.07
CA THR A 80 18.13 4.20 -2.05
C THR A 80 18.82 3.73 -3.33
N VAL A 81 18.22 2.80 -4.08
CA VAL A 81 18.78 2.27 -5.32
C VAL A 81 18.53 3.24 -6.48
N LYS A 82 17.31 3.77 -6.58
CA LYS A 82 16.93 4.75 -7.61
C LYS A 82 17.24 6.19 -7.23
N ASN A 83 17.55 6.43 -5.96
CA ASN A 83 17.77 7.75 -5.37
C ASN A 83 16.60 8.71 -5.62
N GLU A 84 15.38 8.23 -5.42
CA GLU A 84 14.14 8.98 -5.61
C GLU A 84 13.08 8.64 -4.55
N ASP A 85 12.14 9.56 -4.33
CA ASP A 85 10.95 9.29 -3.53
C ASP A 85 10.09 8.22 -4.22
N ARG A 86 9.66 7.18 -3.49
CA ARG A 86 8.64 6.25 -4.03
C ARG A 86 7.28 6.93 -4.22
N CYS A 87 7.04 8.02 -3.50
CA CYS A 87 5.79 8.75 -3.53
C CYS A 87 5.65 9.52 -4.85
N THR A 88 4.60 9.23 -5.61
CA THR A 88 4.29 9.96 -6.86
C THR A 88 3.29 11.10 -6.67
N ALA A 89 2.99 11.44 -5.40
CA ALA A 89 2.00 12.45 -5.01
C ALA A 89 0.62 12.25 -5.69
N CYS A 90 0.19 10.99 -5.83
CA CYS A 90 -1.11 10.62 -6.43
C CYS A 90 -2.32 11.12 -5.62
N GLY A 91 -2.17 11.31 -4.31
CA GLY A 91 -3.23 11.80 -3.42
C GLY A 91 -4.25 10.75 -2.99
N ILE A 92 -4.05 9.48 -3.35
CA ILE A 92 -4.96 8.38 -2.95
C ILE A 92 -4.98 8.23 -1.42
N CYS A 93 -3.80 8.27 -0.79
CA CYS A 93 -3.67 8.19 0.67
C CYS A 93 -4.46 9.30 1.38
N ALA A 94 -4.37 10.55 0.92
CA ALA A 94 -5.15 11.66 1.47
C ALA A 94 -6.66 11.49 1.25
N LYS A 95 -7.08 10.95 0.09
CA LYS A 95 -8.49 10.72 -0.21
C LYS A 95 -9.11 9.60 0.63
N VAL A 96 -8.37 8.53 0.89
CA VAL A 96 -8.87 7.38 1.67
C VAL A 96 -8.75 7.62 3.19
N CYS A 97 -7.96 8.59 3.62
CA CYS A 97 -7.78 8.94 5.02
C CYS A 97 -9.13 9.33 5.66
N PRO A 98 -9.67 8.54 6.62
CA PRO A 98 -10.97 8.83 7.21
C PRO A 98 -11.04 10.20 7.90
N PRO A 99 -10.03 10.62 8.70
CA PRO A 99 -10.05 11.94 9.32
C PRO A 99 -9.42 13.04 8.44
N GLN A 100 -9.03 12.73 7.20
CA GLN A 100 -8.45 13.69 6.25
C GLN A 100 -7.25 14.50 6.78
N CYS A 101 -6.32 13.83 7.47
CA CYS A 101 -5.17 14.45 8.12
C CYS A 101 -3.90 14.56 7.26
N ILE A 102 -3.97 14.23 5.97
CA ILE A 102 -2.82 14.20 5.05
C ILE A 102 -2.96 15.32 4.03
N TRP A 103 -1.94 16.18 3.93
CA TRP A 103 -1.84 17.24 2.94
C TRP A 103 -0.69 16.97 1.97
N ILE A 104 -0.94 17.10 0.65
CA ILE A 104 0.05 16.77 -0.37
C ILE A 104 0.04 17.83 -1.46
N VAL A 105 1.20 18.43 -1.69
CA VAL A 105 1.46 19.34 -2.81
C VAL A 105 2.34 18.62 -3.82
N ARG A 106 1.88 18.55 -5.07
CA ARG A 106 2.65 17.93 -6.17
C ARG A 106 3.72 18.89 -6.65
N ASP A 107 4.88 18.36 -7.00
CA ASP A 107 5.98 19.16 -7.50
C ASP A 107 5.93 19.39 -9.01
N SER A 108 6.34 20.58 -9.44
CA SER A 108 6.22 21.11 -10.79
C SER A 108 7.61 21.30 -11.41
N ASP A 109 7.80 20.92 -12.66
CA ASP A 109 9.04 21.11 -13.41
C ASP A 109 9.32 22.60 -13.73
N GLU A 110 10.44 22.92 -14.38
CA GLU A 110 10.77 24.26 -14.87
C GLU A 110 9.83 24.69 -16.01
N ASN A 111 9.49 23.77 -16.91
CA ASN A 111 8.40 24.00 -17.85
C ASN A 111 7.08 23.66 -17.19
N GLY A 112 6.98 23.90 -15.88
CA GLY A 112 6.03 23.48 -14.86
C GLY A 112 5.67 22.02 -14.83
N LYS A 113 5.73 21.20 -15.89
CA LYS A 113 5.11 19.85 -16.01
C LYS A 113 5.00 19.02 -14.73
N PRO A 114 3.86 18.31 -14.54
CA PRO A 114 3.61 17.62 -13.29
C PRO A 114 4.62 16.53 -13.05
N VAL A 115 5.52 16.74 -12.09
CA VAL A 115 6.53 15.76 -11.72
C VAL A 115 5.87 14.71 -10.84
N THR A 116 6.29 13.47 -10.99
CA THR A 116 5.85 12.32 -10.19
C THR A 116 6.57 12.29 -8.84
N ARG A 117 6.58 13.41 -8.11
CA ARG A 117 7.13 13.52 -6.75
C ARG A 117 6.34 14.56 -5.93
N PRO A 118 6.24 14.42 -4.60
CA PRO A 118 5.68 15.45 -3.73
C PRO A 118 6.69 16.59 -3.52
N ALA A 119 6.23 17.83 -3.70
CA ALA A 119 6.95 19.02 -3.24
C ALA A 119 6.83 19.12 -1.73
N GLU A 120 5.60 19.04 -1.23
CA GLU A 120 5.29 19.06 0.19
C GLU A 120 4.39 17.88 0.53
N PHE A 121 4.63 17.30 1.71
CA PHE A 121 3.81 16.23 2.26
C PHE A 121 3.71 16.48 3.76
N TYR A 122 2.50 16.60 4.28
CA TYR A 122 2.27 16.80 5.70
C TYR A 122 1.28 15.78 6.24
N ILE A 123 1.50 15.33 7.47
CA ILE A 123 0.55 14.53 8.24
C ILE A 123 0.32 15.20 9.59
N ASP A 124 -0.93 15.59 9.89
CA ASP A 124 -1.33 15.96 11.25
C ASP A 124 -1.53 14.68 12.07
N THR A 125 -0.54 14.36 12.92
CA THR A 125 -0.54 13.16 13.75
C THR A 125 -1.44 13.29 14.97
N ALA A 126 -1.86 14.50 15.33
CA ALA A 126 -2.87 14.73 16.37
C ALA A 126 -4.27 14.30 15.91
N VAL A 127 -4.51 14.26 14.59
CA VAL A 127 -5.79 13.88 13.98
C VAL A 127 -5.74 12.47 13.38
N CYS A 128 -4.55 11.96 13.07
CA CYS A 128 -4.35 10.62 12.57
C CYS A 128 -4.87 9.56 13.55
N MET A 129 -5.63 8.59 13.05
CA MET A 129 -6.15 7.46 13.83
C MET A 129 -5.39 6.14 13.59
N SER A 130 -4.22 6.21 12.96
CA SER A 130 -3.32 5.07 12.71
C SER A 130 -3.97 3.85 12.03
N CYS A 131 -4.98 4.08 11.18
CA CYS A 131 -5.77 3.02 10.54
C CYS A 131 -5.03 2.20 9.47
N SER A 132 -3.89 2.70 8.94
CA SER A 132 -3.12 2.09 7.84
C SER A 132 -3.81 2.03 6.47
N PHE A 133 -4.94 2.72 6.27
CA PHE A 133 -5.55 2.83 4.94
C PHE A 133 -4.66 3.56 3.92
N CYS A 134 -3.89 4.55 4.37
CA CYS A 134 -2.93 5.22 3.49
C CYS A 134 -1.89 4.23 2.92
N THR A 135 -1.49 3.23 3.70
CA THR A 135 -0.53 2.19 3.32
C THR A 135 -1.15 1.17 2.37
N GLU A 136 -2.31 0.62 2.73
CA GLU A 136 -2.97 -0.44 1.95
C GLU A 136 -3.43 0.04 0.56
N PHE A 137 -3.83 1.31 0.45
CA PHE A 137 -4.29 1.89 -0.82
C PHE A 137 -3.17 2.56 -1.61
N CYS A 138 -1.91 2.53 -1.13
CA CYS A 138 -0.80 3.09 -1.88
C CYS A 138 -0.39 2.14 -3.02
N PRO A 139 -0.60 2.48 -4.30
CA PRO A 139 -0.28 1.57 -5.40
C PRO A 139 1.23 1.48 -5.71
N PHE A 140 2.03 2.34 -5.07
CA PHE A 140 3.48 2.42 -5.24
C PHE A 140 4.23 1.97 -3.98
N ASP A 141 3.51 1.56 -2.93
CA ASP A 141 4.09 1.23 -1.62
C ASP A 141 5.03 2.31 -1.07
N ALA A 142 4.65 3.57 -1.32
CA ALA A 142 5.45 4.74 -0.96
C ALA A 142 5.26 5.19 0.48
N ILE A 143 4.13 4.85 1.09
CA ILE A 143 3.81 5.14 2.48
C ILE A 143 3.59 3.82 3.21
N LYS A 144 4.27 3.64 4.33
CA LYS A 144 4.18 2.46 5.19
C LYS A 144 3.89 2.93 6.62
N MET A 145 3.47 2.03 7.50
CA MET A 145 3.37 2.39 8.92
C MET A 145 4.77 2.33 9.53
N ASN A 146 5.06 3.13 10.55
CA ASN A 146 6.27 3.09 11.36
C ASN A 146 5.99 2.44 12.73
N HIS A 147 7.04 2.02 13.42
CA HIS A 147 7.02 1.46 14.77
C HIS A 147 7.26 2.49 15.87
N ASP A 148 7.65 3.71 15.53
CA ASP A 148 7.88 4.77 16.51
C ASP A 148 6.56 5.18 17.19
N PHE A 149 6.46 4.98 18.51
CA PHE A 149 5.30 5.34 19.33
C PHE A 149 5.62 6.38 20.41
N GLU A 150 6.88 6.69 20.64
CA GLU A 150 7.36 7.60 21.70
C GLU A 150 7.41 9.06 21.21
N LEU A 151 6.28 9.54 20.69
CA LEU A 151 6.19 10.79 19.93
C LEU A 151 5.40 11.88 20.68
N ALA A 152 5.40 11.79 22.02
CA ALA A 152 4.73 12.77 22.87
C ALA A 152 5.47 14.12 22.84
N VAL A 153 4.73 15.19 22.54
CA VAL A 153 5.23 16.56 22.45
C VAL A 153 4.32 17.51 23.25
N TYR A 154 4.82 18.68 23.61
CA TYR A 154 4.09 19.64 24.46
C TYR A 154 3.11 20.51 23.68
N ASP A 155 3.50 20.93 22.48
CA ASP A 155 2.71 21.80 21.63
C ASP A 155 2.13 21.04 20.44
N ARG A 156 0.92 21.40 20.01
CA ARG A 156 0.31 20.79 18.83
C ARG A 156 0.95 21.27 17.53
N TYR A 157 1.06 22.58 17.36
CA TYR A 157 1.63 23.19 16.16
C TYR A 157 2.95 23.87 16.52
N PRO A 158 4.05 23.62 15.78
CA PRO A 158 4.15 22.74 14.61
C PRO A 158 4.43 21.26 14.91
N GLN A 159 4.70 20.89 16.18
CA GLN A 159 5.36 19.62 16.54
C GLN A 159 4.56 18.33 16.24
N MET A 160 3.24 18.39 16.10
CA MET A 160 2.41 17.23 15.70
C MET A 160 2.04 17.24 14.21
N VAL A 161 2.54 18.20 13.43
CA VAL A 161 2.38 18.21 11.98
C VAL A 161 3.72 17.83 11.37
N TYR A 162 3.83 16.57 10.98
CA TYR A 162 5.04 16.02 10.43
C TYR A 162 5.17 16.40 8.97
N ASP A 163 6.35 16.87 8.57
CA ASP A 163 6.66 17.23 7.19
C ASP A 163 7.23 16.04 6.39
N LYS A 164 7.53 16.29 5.11
CA LYS A 164 8.05 15.25 4.22
C LYS A 164 9.40 14.74 4.71
N GLU A 165 10.26 15.62 5.20
CA GLU A 165 11.63 15.28 5.59
C GLU A 165 11.64 14.41 6.84
N GLU A 166 10.81 14.74 7.83
CA GLU A 166 10.62 13.97 9.06
C GLU A 166 9.99 12.61 8.82
N LEU A 167 9.13 12.48 7.80
CA LEU A 167 8.47 11.23 7.45
C LEU A 167 9.35 10.32 6.59
N THR A 168 10.35 10.85 5.91
CA THR A 168 11.12 10.12 4.90
C THR A 168 12.16 9.21 5.55
N VAL A 169 12.08 7.92 5.24
CA VAL A 169 13.00 6.89 5.73
C VAL A 169 13.57 6.07 4.56
N PRO A 170 14.81 5.57 4.68
CA PRO A 170 15.38 4.73 3.65
C PRO A 170 14.70 3.35 3.58
N ILE A 171 14.71 2.72 2.41
CA ILE A 171 14.09 1.41 2.19
C ILE A 171 14.64 0.31 3.13
N GLU A 172 15.94 0.38 3.49
CA GLU A 172 16.56 -0.59 4.39
C GLU A 172 15.97 -0.52 5.80
N TYR A 173 15.53 0.66 6.23
CA TYR A 173 14.84 0.83 7.50
C TYR A 173 13.50 0.08 7.47
N TYR A 174 12.71 0.25 6.40
CA TYR A 174 11.48 -0.52 6.21
C TYR A 174 11.74 -2.03 6.16
N ALA A 175 12.76 -2.49 5.44
CA ALA A 175 13.11 -3.91 5.35
C ALA A 175 13.49 -4.51 6.73
N SER A 176 14.08 -3.73 7.62
CA SER A 176 14.45 -4.18 8.98
C SER A 176 13.24 -4.32 9.91
N LEU A 177 12.24 -3.46 9.77
CA LEU A 177 11.03 -3.47 10.59
C LEU A 177 9.97 -4.45 10.06
N TRP A 178 9.90 -4.61 8.72
CA TRP A 178 8.96 -5.49 8.01
C TRP A 178 9.66 -6.56 7.16
N PRO A 179 10.45 -7.48 7.72
CA PRO A 179 11.22 -8.42 6.94
C PRO A 179 10.36 -9.40 6.13
N THR A 180 9.24 -9.90 6.69
CA THR A 180 8.41 -10.88 6.00
C THR A 180 7.55 -10.23 4.93
N GLN A 181 6.99 -9.06 5.24
CA GLN A 181 6.17 -8.31 4.29
C GLN A 181 7.02 -7.71 3.18
N TYR A 182 8.21 -7.16 3.48
CA TYR A 182 9.14 -6.66 2.48
C TYR A 182 9.55 -7.77 1.51
N ALA A 183 9.94 -8.95 2.00
CA ALA A 183 10.30 -10.07 1.14
C ALA A 183 9.17 -10.47 0.18
N ALA A 184 7.92 -10.51 0.67
CA ALA A 184 6.77 -10.80 -0.18
C ALA A 184 6.49 -9.69 -1.22
N GLU A 185 6.65 -8.42 -0.82
CA GLU A 185 6.49 -7.27 -1.70
C GLU A 185 7.56 -7.26 -2.81
N GLU A 186 8.82 -7.57 -2.50
CA GLU A 186 9.90 -7.61 -3.50
C GLU A 186 9.69 -8.74 -4.51
N VAL A 187 9.27 -9.93 -4.09
CA VAL A 187 8.88 -11.00 -5.03
C VAL A 187 7.76 -10.53 -5.95
N ALA A 188 6.72 -9.89 -5.41
CA ALA A 188 5.62 -9.36 -6.22
C ALA A 188 6.07 -8.25 -7.19
N ARG A 189 7.01 -7.39 -6.79
CA ARG A 189 7.61 -6.38 -7.67
C ARG A 189 8.41 -7.02 -8.80
N GLU A 190 9.29 -7.97 -8.49
CA GLU A 190 10.10 -8.67 -9.49
C GLU A 190 9.23 -9.39 -10.53
N GLU A 191 8.14 -10.04 -10.09
CA GLU A 191 7.15 -10.67 -10.97
C GLU A 191 6.46 -9.65 -11.87
N LYS A 192 6.02 -8.51 -11.31
CA LYS A 192 5.37 -7.44 -12.05
C LYS A 192 6.32 -6.81 -13.06
N GLU A 193 7.54 -6.51 -12.68
CA GLU A 193 8.57 -5.97 -13.58
C GLU A 193 8.93 -6.98 -14.67
N ALA A 194 9.03 -8.28 -14.36
CA ALA A 194 9.27 -9.32 -15.36
C ALA A 194 8.11 -9.43 -16.36
N ALA A 195 6.87 -9.30 -15.90
CA ALA A 195 5.69 -9.27 -16.76
C ALA A 195 5.66 -8.02 -17.66
N GLU A 196 5.99 -6.84 -17.10
CA GLU A 196 6.08 -5.58 -17.85
C GLU A 196 7.21 -5.65 -18.90
N ARG A 197 8.37 -6.23 -18.57
CA ARG A 197 9.47 -6.48 -19.54
C ARG A 197 9.03 -7.38 -20.69
N LYS A 198 8.40 -8.52 -20.39
CA LYS A 198 7.89 -9.43 -21.43
C LYS A 198 6.85 -8.75 -22.32
N ALA A 199 5.92 -7.99 -21.73
CA ALA A 199 4.92 -7.24 -22.49
C ALA A 199 5.55 -6.16 -23.38
N ALA A 200 6.61 -5.48 -22.89
CA ALA A 200 7.37 -4.50 -23.66
C ALA A 200 8.13 -5.16 -24.82
N GLU A 201 8.78 -6.30 -24.60
CA GLU A 201 9.47 -7.09 -25.63
C GLU A 201 8.50 -7.58 -26.71
N GLU A 202 7.34 -8.12 -26.33
CA GLU A 202 6.30 -8.53 -27.28
C GLU A 202 5.77 -7.35 -28.10
N LYS A 203 5.56 -6.20 -27.45
CA LYS A 203 5.13 -4.97 -28.12
C LYS A 203 6.21 -4.45 -29.08
N ALA A 204 7.48 -4.51 -28.68
CA ALA A 204 8.62 -4.14 -29.52
C ALA A 204 8.79 -5.10 -30.70
N ALA A 205 8.67 -6.41 -30.51
CA ALA A 205 8.72 -7.42 -31.56
C ALA A 205 7.56 -7.24 -32.56
N ARG A 206 6.34 -6.97 -32.08
CA ARG A 206 5.18 -6.65 -32.93
C ARG A 206 5.37 -5.34 -33.71
N ALA A 207 6.01 -4.34 -33.11
CA ALA A 207 6.32 -3.07 -33.79
C ALA A 207 7.40 -3.28 -34.87
N ALA A 208 8.46 -4.02 -34.57
CA ALA A 208 9.53 -4.36 -35.50
C ALA A 208 9.03 -5.21 -36.68
N ALA A 209 8.14 -6.18 -36.42
CA ALA A 209 7.51 -6.97 -37.49
C ALA A 209 6.62 -6.13 -38.42
N LYS A 210 5.89 -5.14 -37.88
CA LYS A 210 5.11 -4.18 -38.69
C LYS A 210 6.01 -3.26 -39.51
N GLU A 211 7.13 -2.81 -38.95
CA GLU A 211 8.08 -1.95 -39.65
C GLU A 211 8.86 -2.70 -40.73
N ALA A 212 9.22 -3.97 -40.49
CA ALA A 212 9.83 -4.85 -41.49
C ALA A 212 8.87 -5.18 -42.64
N ALA A 213 7.58 -5.41 -42.34
CA ALA A 213 6.55 -5.58 -43.37
C ALA A 213 6.34 -4.32 -44.21
N ALA A 214 6.43 -3.12 -43.61
CA ALA A 214 6.35 -1.85 -44.32
C ALA A 214 7.59 -1.57 -45.21
N LYS A 215 8.79 -1.98 -44.77
CA LYS A 215 10.05 -1.81 -45.54
C LYS A 215 10.26 -2.85 -46.64
N ALA A 216 9.65 -4.04 -46.54
CA ALA A 216 9.76 -5.10 -47.54
C ALA A 216 8.89 -4.88 -48.80
N GLY A 217 8.18 -3.74 -48.92
CA GLY A 217 7.37 -3.42 -50.10
C GLY A 217 6.25 -4.42 -50.41
N SER A 218 5.87 -5.28 -49.46
CA SER A 218 4.69 -6.13 -49.58
C SER A 218 3.47 -5.37 -49.08
N SER A 219 2.91 -4.55 -49.97
CA SER A 219 1.50 -4.15 -49.87
C SER A 219 0.68 -5.34 -50.39
N PRO A 220 -0.26 -5.93 -49.62
CA PRO A 220 -1.29 -6.74 -50.23
C PRO A 220 -2.25 -5.78 -50.96
N ASP A 221 -2.00 -5.66 -52.27
CA ASP A 221 -2.88 -5.15 -53.30
C ASP A 221 -3.10 -3.62 -53.37
N ALA A 222 -2.47 -3.01 -54.36
CA ALA A 222 -3.02 -1.86 -55.07
C ALA A 222 -3.30 -2.31 -56.51
N GLY A 223 -4.49 -2.87 -56.75
CA GLY A 223 -4.84 -3.29 -58.11
C GLY A 223 -6.19 -3.94 -58.33
N ALA A 224 -7.01 -4.21 -57.31
CA ALA A 224 -8.40 -4.60 -57.52
C ALA A 224 -9.31 -3.79 -56.59
N ALA A 225 -10.16 -2.94 -57.18
CA ALA A 225 -11.31 -2.40 -56.46
C ALA A 225 -12.01 -3.57 -55.74
N LYS A 226 -12.10 -3.52 -54.41
CA LYS A 226 -12.77 -4.54 -53.58
C LYS A 226 -14.03 -5.02 -54.33
N PRO A 227 -14.18 -6.32 -54.66
CA PRO A 227 -15.38 -6.78 -55.32
C PRO A 227 -16.54 -6.40 -54.40
N LYS A 228 -17.41 -5.49 -54.89
CA LYS A 228 -18.64 -5.14 -54.18
C LYS A 228 -19.42 -6.44 -54.10
N ARG A 229 -19.46 -7.04 -52.90
CA ARG A 229 -20.31 -8.20 -52.59
C ARG A 229 -21.69 -7.95 -53.16
N THR A 230 -22.24 -8.95 -53.84
CA THR A 230 -23.57 -8.81 -54.45
C THR A 230 -24.60 -8.53 -53.36
N LYS A 231 -25.72 -7.90 -53.71
CA LYS A 231 -26.80 -7.59 -52.76
C LYS A 231 -27.26 -8.85 -52.01
N GLU A 232 -27.23 -9.99 -52.69
CA GLU A 232 -27.55 -11.32 -52.17
C GLU A 232 -26.54 -11.81 -51.12
N GLU A 233 -25.24 -11.58 -51.31
CA GLU A 233 -24.22 -11.90 -50.30
C GLU A 233 -24.30 -10.99 -49.07
N LEU A 234 -24.62 -9.71 -49.27
CA LEU A 234 -24.86 -8.76 -48.18
C LEU A 234 -26.12 -9.12 -47.37
N ASP A 235 -27.17 -9.56 -48.04
CA ASP A 235 -28.40 -10.00 -47.37
C ASP A 235 -28.23 -11.38 -46.71
N ALA A 236 -27.39 -12.27 -47.26
CA ALA A 236 -26.98 -13.51 -46.61
C ALA A 236 -26.15 -13.26 -45.34
N LEU A 237 -25.22 -12.30 -45.38
CA LEU A 237 -24.42 -11.88 -44.22
C LEU A 237 -25.27 -11.16 -43.17
N ARG A 238 -26.27 -10.36 -43.59
CA ARG A 238 -27.26 -9.76 -42.68
C ARG A 238 -28.16 -10.80 -42.05
N LYS A 239 -28.58 -11.84 -42.79
CA LYS A 239 -29.33 -12.98 -42.24
C LYS A 239 -28.47 -13.81 -41.29
N GLN A 240 -27.19 -14.03 -41.57
CA GLN A 240 -26.26 -14.70 -40.65
C GLN A 240 -25.97 -13.85 -39.41
N ALA A 241 -25.87 -12.52 -39.55
CA ALA A 241 -25.74 -11.60 -38.42
C ALA A 241 -27.05 -11.54 -37.60
N ALA A 242 -28.21 -11.59 -38.25
CA ALA A 242 -29.52 -11.66 -37.60
C ALA A 242 -29.72 -13.00 -36.88
N ALA A 243 -29.25 -14.11 -37.46
CA ALA A 243 -29.26 -15.43 -36.82
C ALA A 243 -28.29 -15.50 -35.63
N LYS A 244 -27.09 -14.90 -35.74
CA LYS A 244 -26.16 -14.75 -34.61
C LYS A 244 -26.71 -13.81 -33.53
N ALA A 245 -27.42 -12.75 -33.90
CA ALA A 245 -28.09 -11.85 -32.96
C ALA A 245 -29.30 -12.53 -32.28
N ALA A 246 -30.03 -13.39 -32.99
CA ALA A 246 -31.11 -14.20 -32.42
C ALA A 246 -30.56 -15.30 -31.48
N ALA A 247 -29.44 -15.93 -31.83
CA ALA A 247 -28.73 -16.88 -30.97
C ALA A 247 -28.12 -16.19 -29.74
N ALA A 248 -27.65 -14.94 -29.87
CA ALA A 248 -27.22 -14.12 -28.74
C ALA A 248 -28.40 -13.68 -27.85
N LYS A 249 -29.59 -13.46 -28.42
CA LYS A 249 -30.82 -13.17 -27.66
C LYS A 249 -31.32 -14.35 -26.83
N ASN A 250 -31.22 -15.59 -27.33
CA ASN A 250 -31.55 -16.77 -26.52
C ASN A 250 -30.49 -17.11 -25.45
N LYS A 251 -29.25 -16.65 -25.62
CA LYS A 251 -28.20 -16.74 -24.60
C LYS A 251 -28.30 -15.67 -23.51
N THR A 252 -29.01 -14.58 -23.76
CA THR A 252 -29.19 -13.46 -22.81
C THR A 252 -30.47 -13.56 -21.97
N ALA A 253 -31.33 -14.57 -22.21
CA ALA A 253 -32.48 -14.88 -21.36
C ALA A 253 -32.15 -15.83 -20.19
N GLY A 254 -30.92 -16.37 -20.13
CA GLY A 254 -30.47 -17.31 -19.08
C GLY A 254 -29.36 -16.78 -18.18
N ALA A 255 -29.06 -15.47 -18.24
CA ALA A 255 -27.99 -14.87 -17.44
C ALA A 255 -28.42 -13.48 -16.94
N THR A 256 -29.52 -13.43 -16.20
CA THR A 256 -29.90 -12.25 -15.41
C THR A 256 -29.99 -12.65 -13.95
N GLU A 257 -28.83 -12.67 -13.29
CA GLU A 257 -28.70 -12.41 -11.86
C GLU A 257 -27.40 -11.63 -11.64
N GLY A 258 -27.47 -10.47 -10.96
CA GLY A 258 -26.33 -9.84 -10.29
C GLY A 258 -25.85 -8.47 -10.80
N GLU A 259 -26.28 -7.43 -10.08
CA GLU A 259 -25.68 -6.09 -9.90
C GLU A 259 -25.74 -5.04 -11.03
N ASP A 260 -25.78 -3.74 -10.74
CA ASP A 260 -26.72 -2.92 -9.96
C ASP A 260 -26.58 -1.50 -10.54
N ALA A 261 -27.61 -0.66 -10.47
CA ALA A 261 -27.63 0.68 -11.09
C ALA A 261 -26.56 1.65 -10.53
N GLU A 262 -25.94 1.29 -9.41
CA GLU A 262 -24.85 1.98 -8.71
C GLU A 262 -23.51 1.94 -9.46
N ALA A 263 -23.23 0.84 -10.16
CA ALA A 263 -22.06 0.68 -11.02
C ALA A 263 -22.03 1.69 -12.20
N ARG A 264 -23.22 2.16 -12.62
CA ARG A 264 -23.38 3.07 -13.77
C ARG A 264 -23.18 4.55 -13.40
N LYS A 265 -23.35 4.91 -12.13
CA LYS A 265 -23.15 6.28 -11.63
C LYS A 265 -21.74 6.46 -11.04
N ALA A 266 -21.14 5.42 -10.45
CA ALA A 266 -19.71 5.36 -10.09
C ALA A 266 -18.79 5.58 -11.30
N ARG A 267 -19.22 5.10 -12.48
CA ARG A 267 -18.57 5.33 -13.78
C ARG A 267 -18.66 6.79 -14.28
N LEU A 268 -19.64 7.57 -13.82
CA LEU A 268 -19.82 9.00 -14.13
C LEU A 268 -18.92 9.91 -13.26
N GLU A 269 -18.65 9.51 -12.02
CA GLU A 269 -17.64 10.13 -11.14
C GLU A 269 -16.21 9.84 -11.61
N GLU A 270 -15.97 8.62 -12.09
CA GLU A 270 -14.72 8.21 -12.72
C GLU A 270 -14.35 9.05 -13.95
N LEU A 271 -15.31 9.53 -14.73
CA LEU A 271 -15.07 10.39 -15.90
C LEU A 271 -14.74 11.85 -15.55
N LYS A 272 -15.16 12.34 -14.38
CA LYS A 272 -14.83 13.69 -13.92
C LYS A 272 -13.54 13.72 -13.09
N ARG A 273 -13.18 12.60 -12.45
CA ARG A 273 -11.83 12.28 -11.94
C ARG A 273 -10.76 12.43 -13.04
N LYS A 274 -11.09 12.03 -14.28
CA LYS A 274 -10.24 12.25 -15.47
C LYS A 274 -10.13 13.73 -15.90
N ALA A 275 -11.13 14.58 -15.64
CA ALA A 275 -11.11 16.01 -15.97
C ALA A 275 -10.22 16.85 -15.03
N ALA A 276 -10.09 16.46 -13.75
CA ALA A 276 -9.20 17.11 -12.77
C ALA A 276 -7.72 16.72 -12.98
N GLU A 277 -7.47 15.49 -13.41
CA GLU A 277 -6.13 14.98 -13.76
C GLU A 277 -5.50 15.74 -14.94
N LYS A 278 -6.31 16.17 -15.92
CA LYS A 278 -5.87 16.98 -17.07
C LYS A 278 -5.59 18.46 -16.73
N ALA A 279 -6.15 18.98 -15.63
CA ALA A 279 -5.87 20.35 -15.16
C ALA A 279 -4.57 20.43 -14.33
N ARG A 280 -4.23 19.37 -13.57
CA ARG A 280 -2.91 19.20 -12.94
C ARG A 280 -1.76 19.16 -13.97
N GLN A 281 -2.03 18.72 -15.21
CA GLN A 281 -1.08 18.78 -16.33
C GLN A 281 -0.79 20.18 -16.90
N ARG A 282 -1.56 21.23 -16.56
CA ARG A 282 -1.38 22.62 -17.07
C ARG A 282 -0.64 23.57 -16.13
N LYS A 283 -0.78 23.39 -14.81
CA LYS A 283 -0.24 24.29 -13.76
C LYS A 283 1.21 24.04 -13.47
N GLN A 284 1.43 22.75 -13.43
CA GLN A 284 2.70 22.22 -13.68
C GLN A 284 2.92 22.48 -15.20
N SER A 285 3.01 23.72 -15.73
CA SER A 285 3.77 23.98 -16.97
C SER A 285 4.61 25.31 -17.11
N GLY A 286 4.91 26.07 -16.05
CA GLY A 286 6.01 27.06 -16.05
C GLY A 286 6.52 27.52 -14.67
N ASP A 287 7.73 27.12 -14.29
CA ASP A 287 8.64 27.79 -13.33
C ASP A 287 10.14 27.68 -13.77
N GLN A 288 10.42 28.07 -15.03
CA GLN A 288 11.59 28.82 -15.58
C GLN A 288 11.15 29.52 -16.87
#